data_AF-A0A5R8WS06-F1
#
_entry.id   AF-A0A5R8WS06-F1
#
_cell.length_a   1.000
_cell.length_b   1.000
_cell.length_c   1.000
_cell.angle_alpha   90.00
_cell.angle_beta   90.00
_cell.angle_gamma   90.00
#
_symmetry.space_group_name_H-M   'P 1'
#
loop_
_entity.id
_entity.type
_entity.pdbx_description
1 polymer ?
#
loop_
_entity_poly.entity_id
_entity_poly.type
_entity_poly.pdbx_seq_one_letter_code
_entity_poly.pdbx_strand_id
1 'polypeptide(L)'
;MPQKAIPSATLTAAVRAYLGLSQLELARFLGVTRGQVAHVEAGRKLLGPESRCRLSQLADLLPAPLGLAPAEPAAPAPASSTLPAAAPLRQRLARCRRRAAQLQQALAQHEARSQQARRWEQILPALEAAVAADAGPGAAGRRQWVAARQAEAHAALAADEAAAELLLTVRLRHLQAEAAELAQLLADFY
;
A
#
# COMPACT_ATOMS: atom_id res chain seq x y z
N MET A 1 19.92 -20.24 -28.20
CA MET A 1 20.45 -21.25 -27.26
C MET A 1 21.09 -20.53 -26.09
N PRO A 2 20.46 -20.44 -24.91
CA PRO A 2 21.06 -19.79 -23.74
C PRO A 2 22.25 -20.62 -23.24
N GLN A 3 23.45 -20.07 -23.35
CA GLN A 3 24.68 -20.69 -22.89
C GLN A 3 24.68 -20.75 -21.36
N LYS A 4 24.74 -21.95 -20.77
CA LYS A 4 24.88 -22.14 -19.33
C LYS A 4 26.24 -21.57 -18.90
N ALA A 5 26.22 -20.51 -18.09
CA ALA A 5 27.43 -19.89 -17.57
C ALA A 5 28.13 -20.85 -16.59
N ILE A 6 29.38 -21.19 -16.88
CA ILE A 6 30.26 -21.89 -15.93
C ILE A 6 30.58 -20.88 -14.81
N PRO A 7 30.35 -21.21 -13.52
CA PRO A 7 30.69 -20.30 -12.44
C PRO A 7 32.21 -20.12 -12.39
N SER A 8 32.69 -18.95 -12.79
CA SER A 8 34.08 -18.55 -12.56
C SER A 8 34.33 -18.48 -11.06
N ALA A 9 35.26 -19.27 -10.53
CA ALA A 9 35.65 -19.30 -9.12
C ALA A 9 36.44 -18.06 -8.66
N THR A 10 36.33 -16.93 -9.35
CA THR A 10 37.05 -15.71 -9.00
C THR A 10 36.30 -14.95 -7.90
N LEU A 11 37.05 -14.34 -6.98
CA LEU A 11 36.48 -13.51 -5.91
C LEU A 11 35.52 -12.44 -6.45
N THR A 12 35.86 -11.82 -7.58
CA THR A 12 35.02 -10.83 -8.26
C THR A 12 33.65 -11.38 -8.64
N ALA A 13 33.59 -12.60 -9.19
CA ALA A 13 32.34 -13.26 -9.56
C ALA A 13 31.53 -13.68 -8.31
N ALA A 14 32.21 -14.11 -7.24
CA ALA A 14 31.58 -14.46 -5.97
C ALA A 14 30.93 -13.24 -5.30
N VAL A 15 31.64 -12.10 -5.22
CA VAL A 15 31.12 -10.82 -4.70
C VAL A 15 29.90 -10.37 -5.50
N ARG A 16 29.99 -10.45 -6.84
CA ARG A 16 28.89 -10.06 -7.72
C ARG A 16 27.65 -10.92 -7.53
N ALA A 17 27.83 -12.24 -7.47
CA ALA A 17 26.74 -13.19 -7.28
C ALA A 17 26.06 -13.02 -5.92
N TYR A 18 26.84 -12.78 -4.86
CA TYR A 18 26.31 -12.62 -3.50
C TYR A 18 25.54 -11.30 -3.33
N LEU A 19 26.06 -10.19 -3.86
CA LEU A 19 25.45 -8.87 -3.72
C LEU A 19 24.39 -8.56 -4.80
N GLY A 20 24.14 -9.47 -5.74
CA GLY A 20 23.18 -9.27 -6.83
C GLY A 20 23.58 -8.18 -7.83
N LEU A 21 24.87 -7.87 -7.95
CA LEU A 21 25.37 -6.79 -8.80
C LEU A 21 25.48 -7.23 -10.27
N SER A 22 25.30 -6.29 -11.20
CA SER A 22 25.73 -6.44 -12.58
C SER A 22 27.23 -6.16 -12.73
N GLN A 23 27.86 -6.64 -13.81
CA GLN A 23 29.27 -6.32 -14.11
C GLN A 23 29.50 -4.81 -14.26
N LEU A 24 28.50 -4.06 -14.74
CA LEU A 24 28.59 -2.61 -14.92
C LEU A 24 28.59 -1.88 -13.57
N GLU A 25 27.74 -2.31 -12.63
CA GLU A 25 27.68 -1.73 -11.28
C GLU A 25 28.96 -2.00 -10.49
N LEU A 26 29.47 -3.23 -10.56
CA LEU A 26 30.75 -3.58 -9.93
C LEU A 26 31.91 -2.78 -10.56
N ALA A 27 31.90 -2.59 -11.89
CA ALA A 27 32.91 -1.79 -12.57
C ALA A 27 32.91 -0.32 -12.11
N ARG A 28 31.71 0.28 -11.97
CA ARG A 28 31.56 1.65 -11.43
C ARG A 28 32.11 1.78 -10.02
N PHE A 29 31.81 0.82 -9.14
CA PHE A 29 32.31 0.81 -7.77
C PHE A 29 33.84 0.69 -7.71
N LEU A 30 34.41 -0.20 -8.53
CA LEU A 30 35.86 -0.44 -8.56
C LEU A 30 36.65 0.66 -9.28
N GLY A 31 35.97 1.58 -10.00
CA GLY A 31 36.59 2.61 -10.83
C GLY A 31 37.23 2.05 -12.11
N VAL A 32 36.68 0.98 -12.67
CA VAL A 32 37.19 0.26 -13.85
C VAL A 32 36.13 0.13 -14.93
N THR A 33 36.48 -0.35 -16.12
CA THR A 33 35.50 -0.60 -17.19
C THR A 33 34.82 -1.96 -17.02
N ARG A 34 33.59 -2.11 -17.55
CA ARG A 34 32.87 -3.40 -17.57
C ARG A 34 33.70 -4.51 -18.21
N GLY A 35 34.41 -4.22 -19.30
CA GLY A 35 35.28 -5.18 -19.98
C GLY A 35 36.45 -5.66 -19.09
N GLN A 36 37.01 -4.76 -18.26
CA GLN A 36 38.04 -5.14 -17.30
C GLN A 36 37.50 -6.11 -16.24
N VAL A 37 36.28 -5.89 -15.72
CA VAL A 37 35.62 -6.84 -14.81
C VAL A 37 35.42 -8.20 -15.48
N ALA A 38 34.94 -8.23 -16.73
CA ALA A 38 34.76 -9.48 -17.47
C ALA A 38 36.09 -10.24 -17.69
N HIS A 39 37.18 -9.54 -18.00
CA HIS A 39 38.51 -10.15 -18.15
C HIS A 39 39.04 -10.70 -16.81
N VAL A 40 38.76 -10.02 -15.70
CA VAL A 40 39.14 -10.47 -14.35
C VAL A 40 38.33 -11.70 -13.96
N GLU A 41 37.00 -11.69 -14.18
CA GLU A 41 36.14 -12.85 -13.92
C GLU A 41 36.54 -14.07 -14.77
N ALA A 42 37.06 -13.84 -15.98
CA ALA A 42 37.60 -14.88 -16.86
C ALA A 42 39.04 -15.29 -16.54
N GLY A 43 39.67 -14.74 -15.49
CA GLY A 43 41.06 -15.02 -15.10
C GLY A 43 42.13 -14.54 -16.09
N ARG A 44 41.76 -13.69 -17.06
CA ARG A 44 42.67 -13.20 -18.12
C ARG A 44 43.47 -11.97 -17.72
N LYS A 45 43.03 -11.25 -16.68
CA LYS A 45 43.68 -10.02 -16.22
C LYS A 45 43.52 -9.88 -14.71
N LEU A 46 44.54 -9.31 -14.05
CA LEU A 46 44.48 -8.95 -12.64
C LEU A 46 44.01 -7.50 -12.47
N LEU A 47 43.26 -7.23 -11.40
CA LEU A 47 42.90 -5.87 -11.00
C LEU A 47 44.14 -5.09 -10.53
N GLY A 48 44.13 -3.77 -10.67
CA GLY A 48 45.11 -2.88 -10.04
C GLY A 48 44.97 -2.86 -8.52
N PRO A 49 45.99 -2.39 -7.78
CA PRO A 49 46.02 -2.44 -6.32
C PRO A 49 44.86 -1.67 -5.67
N GLU A 50 44.50 -0.49 -6.19
CA GLU A 50 43.38 0.31 -5.68
C GLU A 50 42.03 -0.42 -5.86
N SER A 51 41.78 -0.99 -7.04
CA SER A 51 40.58 -1.79 -7.29
C SER A 51 40.56 -3.09 -6.49
N ARG A 52 41.72 -3.70 -6.17
CA ARG A 52 41.78 -4.85 -5.26
C ARG A 52 41.40 -4.48 -3.83
N CYS A 53 41.85 -3.32 -3.34
CA CYS A 53 41.48 -2.82 -2.01
C CYS A 53 39.96 -2.53 -1.92
N ARG A 54 39.36 -1.94 -2.95
CA ARG A 54 37.90 -1.79 -3.02
C ARG A 54 37.17 -3.13 -3.10
N LEU A 55 37.71 -4.08 -3.87
CA LEU A 55 37.14 -5.42 -3.96
C LEU A 55 37.23 -6.18 -2.64
N SER A 56 38.32 -6.04 -1.87
CA SER A 56 38.46 -6.67 -0.56
C SER A 56 37.45 -6.09 0.44
N GLN A 57 37.19 -4.78 0.43
CA GLN A 57 36.14 -4.17 1.24
C GLN A 57 34.75 -4.79 0.99
N LEU A 58 34.45 -5.15 -0.27
CA LEU A 58 33.22 -5.87 -0.59
C LEU A 58 33.30 -7.35 -0.19
N ALA A 59 34.46 -7.98 -0.34
CA ALA A 59 34.70 -9.37 0.05
C ALA A 59 34.51 -9.59 1.57
N ASP A 60 34.86 -8.59 2.38
CA ASP A 60 34.68 -8.63 3.84
C ASP A 60 33.20 -8.66 4.26
N LEU A 61 32.28 -8.32 3.35
CA LEU A 61 30.83 -8.39 3.57
C LEU A 61 30.25 -9.76 3.21
N LEU A 62 31.04 -10.67 2.62
CA LEU A 62 30.57 -12.01 2.26
C LEU A 62 30.66 -12.95 3.47
N PRO A 63 29.67 -13.82 3.68
CA PRO A 63 29.72 -14.84 4.71
C PRO A 63 30.82 -15.86 4.37
N ALA A 64 31.58 -16.30 5.39
CA ALA A 64 32.46 -17.45 5.25
C ALA A 64 31.61 -18.67 4.83
N PRO A 65 31.87 -19.27 3.65
CA PRO A 65 33.14 -19.92 3.30
C PRO A 65 33.83 -19.35 2.03
N LEU A 66 33.44 -18.17 1.56
CA LEU A 66 33.97 -17.57 0.33
C LEU A 66 35.22 -16.68 0.54
N GLY A 67 35.56 -16.40 1.80
CA GLY A 67 36.77 -15.69 2.22
C GLY A 67 37.75 -16.65 2.91
N LEU A 68 38.81 -17.04 2.19
CA LEU A 68 39.93 -17.81 2.74
C LEU A 68 40.68 -16.98 3.79
N ALA A 69 40.44 -17.21 5.09
CA ALA A 69 41.38 -16.85 6.15
C ALA A 69 41.12 -17.64 7.46
N PRO A 70 42.18 -17.88 8.26
CA PRO A 70 42.23 -18.87 9.34
C PRO A 70 41.54 -18.42 10.63
N ALA A 71 41.29 -19.41 11.49
CA ALA A 71 40.54 -19.33 12.74
C ALA A 71 41.20 -18.45 13.81
N GLU A 72 40.50 -17.42 14.27
CA GLU A 72 40.65 -16.82 15.61
C GLU A 72 39.46 -15.90 15.95
N PRO A 73 39.30 -15.53 17.23
CA PRO A 73 38.26 -16.01 18.14
C PRO A 73 36.85 -15.45 17.85
N ALA A 74 35.84 -16.24 18.21
CA ALA A 74 34.42 -15.92 18.03
C ALA A 74 34.08 -14.52 18.53
N ALA A 75 33.87 -13.58 17.60
CA ALA A 75 33.22 -12.32 17.88
C ALA A 75 31.77 -12.62 18.35
N PRO A 76 31.26 -11.92 19.38
CA PRO A 76 29.88 -12.11 19.82
C PRO A 76 28.96 -11.87 18.63
N ALA A 77 28.09 -12.84 18.35
CA ALA A 77 27.08 -12.73 17.31
C ALA A 77 26.34 -11.40 17.48
N PRO A 78 26.20 -10.55 16.43
CA PRO A 78 25.33 -9.41 16.55
C PRO A 78 23.92 -9.95 16.75
N ALA A 79 23.37 -9.73 17.94
CA ALA A 79 21.98 -9.95 18.23
C ALA A 79 21.15 -8.93 17.45
N SER A 80 21.06 -9.09 16.13
CA SER A 80 20.25 -8.23 15.27
C SER A 80 18.83 -8.77 15.24
N SER A 81 18.19 -8.86 16.41
CA SER A 81 16.74 -8.81 16.51
C SER A 81 16.34 -7.34 16.49
N THR A 82 16.47 -6.67 15.34
CA THR A 82 15.86 -5.34 15.20
C THR A 82 14.36 -5.56 15.09
N LEU A 83 13.67 -5.36 16.21
CA LEU A 83 12.21 -5.31 16.26
C LEU A 83 11.71 -4.42 15.11
N PRO A 84 10.64 -4.83 14.41
CA PRO A 84 10.09 -4.04 13.31
C PRO A 84 9.77 -2.62 13.78
N ALA A 85 10.12 -1.62 12.97
CA ALA A 85 9.90 -0.23 13.32
C ALA A 85 8.40 0.02 13.54
N ALA A 86 8.00 0.36 14.77
CA ALA A 86 6.60 0.56 15.13
C ALA A 86 5.96 1.82 14.51
N ALA A 87 6.77 2.80 14.09
CA ALA A 87 6.31 4.07 13.53
C ALA A 87 5.40 3.92 12.28
N PRO A 88 5.77 3.19 11.21
CA PRO A 88 4.90 2.98 10.05
C PRO A 88 3.58 2.29 10.40
N LEU A 89 3.58 1.32 11.33
CA LEU A 89 2.36 0.65 11.79
C LEU A 89 1.42 1.62 12.50
N ARG A 90 1.94 2.45 13.42
CA ARG A 90 1.16 3.50 14.09
C ARG A 90 0.58 4.52 13.10
N GLN A 91 1.35 4.91 12.09
CA GLN A 91 0.90 5.84 11.05
C GLN A 91 -0.25 5.22 10.23
N ARG A 92 -0.12 3.94 9.85
CA ARG A 92 -1.18 3.22 9.13
C ARG A 92 -2.44 3.09 9.98
N LEU A 93 -2.30 2.70 11.25
CA LEU A 93 -3.42 2.63 12.20
C LEU A 93 -4.18 3.96 12.32
N ALA A 94 -3.47 5.07 12.49
CA ALA A 94 -4.07 6.40 12.55
C ALA A 94 -4.85 6.75 11.26
N ARG A 95 -4.30 6.37 10.09
CA ARG A 95 -4.96 6.56 8.79
C ARG A 95 -6.24 5.73 8.68
N CYS A 96 -6.21 4.45 9.04
CA CYS A 96 -7.38 3.57 9.00
C CYS A 96 -8.49 4.08 9.92
N ARG A 97 -8.15 4.46 11.16
CA ARG A 97 -9.10 5.05 12.12
C ARG A 97 -9.76 6.32 11.60
N ARG A 98 -8.96 7.26 11.08
CA ARG A 98 -9.50 8.50 10.51
C ARG A 98 -10.43 8.22 9.33
N ARG A 99 -10.05 7.29 8.44
CA ARG A 99 -10.89 6.95 7.28
C ARG A 99 -12.18 6.23 7.70
N ALA A 100 -12.12 5.36 8.70
CA ALA A 100 -13.30 4.72 9.27
C ALA A 100 -14.28 5.76 9.84
N ALA A 101 -13.80 6.74 10.61
CA ALA A 101 -14.63 7.82 11.13
C ALA A 101 -15.32 8.63 10.01
N GLN A 102 -14.60 8.93 8.92
CA GLN A 102 -15.17 9.59 7.74
C GLN A 102 -16.28 8.75 7.09
N LEU A 103 -16.09 7.44 6.95
CA LEU A 103 -17.10 6.55 6.37
C LEU A 103 -18.32 6.42 7.28
N GLN A 104 -18.14 6.37 8.61
CA GLN A 104 -19.26 6.37 9.56
C GLN A 104 -20.10 7.64 9.43
N GLN A 105 -19.46 8.81 9.31
CA GLN A 105 -20.17 10.07 9.09
C GLN A 105 -20.92 10.06 7.75
N ALA A 106 -20.31 9.57 6.67
CA ALA A 106 -20.97 9.46 5.38
C ALA A 106 -22.18 8.53 5.43
N LEU A 107 -22.07 7.39 6.11
CA LEU A 107 -23.15 6.42 6.27
C LEU A 107 -24.31 7.03 7.06
N ALA A 108 -24.04 7.72 8.18
CA ALA A 108 -25.07 8.45 8.94
C ALA A 108 -25.78 9.52 8.08
N GLN A 109 -25.05 10.19 7.18
CA GLN A 109 -25.66 11.16 6.24
C GLN A 109 -26.53 10.47 5.17
N HIS A 110 -26.18 9.27 4.72
CA HIS A 110 -27.03 8.49 3.81
C HIS A 110 -28.31 8.04 4.54
N GLU A 111 -28.18 7.44 5.73
CA GLU A 111 -29.32 7.01 6.54
C GLU A 111 -30.29 8.16 6.84
N ALA A 112 -29.77 9.33 7.22
CA ALA A 112 -30.60 10.51 7.47
C ALA A 112 -31.36 10.96 6.22
N ARG A 113 -30.70 10.97 5.04
CA ARG A 113 -31.33 11.31 3.76
C ARG A 113 -32.42 10.30 3.38
N SER A 114 -32.17 9.00 3.52
CA SER A 114 -33.16 7.97 3.23
C SER A 114 -34.34 8.00 4.21
N GLN A 115 -34.11 8.28 5.50
CA GLN A 115 -35.20 8.47 6.47
C GLN A 115 -36.05 9.69 6.12
N GLN A 116 -35.41 10.81 5.75
CA GLN A 116 -36.13 12.00 5.29
C GLN A 116 -36.97 11.70 4.05
N ALA A 117 -36.41 10.99 3.06
CA ALA A 117 -37.13 10.59 1.85
C ALA A 117 -38.35 9.71 2.16
N ARG A 118 -38.22 8.72 3.06
CA ARG A 118 -39.36 7.89 3.51
C ARG A 118 -40.46 8.70 4.18
N ARG A 119 -40.10 9.69 5.00
CA ARG A 119 -41.09 10.61 5.59
C ARG A 119 -41.82 11.41 4.51
N TRP A 120 -41.11 11.85 3.47
CA TRP A 120 -41.72 12.51 2.32
C TRP A 120 -42.67 11.58 1.56
N GLU A 121 -42.27 10.35 1.26
CA GLU A 121 -43.15 9.36 0.59
C GLU A 121 -44.47 9.13 1.37
N GLN A 122 -44.44 9.18 2.70
CA GLN A 122 -45.64 9.04 3.52
C GLN A 122 -46.61 10.23 3.42
N ILE A 123 -46.10 11.46 3.28
CA ILE A 123 -46.93 12.68 3.27
C ILE A 123 -47.30 13.15 1.85
N LEU A 124 -46.53 12.74 0.84
CA LEU A 124 -46.71 13.17 -0.56
C LEU A 124 -48.13 12.91 -1.10
N PRO A 125 -48.76 11.73 -0.91
CA PRO A 125 -50.10 11.49 -1.43
C PRO A 125 -51.16 12.47 -0.91
N ALA A 126 -51.07 12.84 0.36
CA ALA A 126 -51.99 13.81 0.96
C ALA A 126 -51.75 15.23 0.41
N LEU A 127 -50.48 15.62 0.19
CA LEU A 127 -50.13 16.89 -0.43
C LEU A 127 -50.57 16.95 -1.90
N GLU A 128 -50.39 15.87 -2.66
CA GLU A 128 -50.85 15.75 -4.04
C GLU A 128 -52.37 15.95 -4.14
N ALA A 129 -53.15 15.28 -3.27
CA ALA A 129 -54.60 15.44 -3.22
C ALA A 129 -55.03 16.88 -2.88
N ALA A 130 -54.38 17.50 -1.90
CA ALA A 130 -54.67 18.87 -1.49
C ALA A 130 -54.37 19.88 -2.62
N VAL A 131 -53.24 19.71 -3.32
CA VAL A 131 -52.85 20.59 -4.43
C VAL A 131 -53.71 20.34 -5.68
N ALA A 132 -54.19 19.11 -5.89
CA ALA A 132 -55.11 18.79 -6.98
C ALA A 132 -56.50 19.44 -6.80
N ALA A 133 -56.98 19.54 -5.56
CA ALA A 133 -58.24 20.20 -5.23
C ALA A 133 -58.18 21.74 -5.34
N ASP A 134 -56.99 22.32 -5.38
CA ASP A 134 -56.76 23.75 -5.42
C ASP A 134 -56.72 24.29 -6.86
N ALA A 135 -57.73 25.08 -7.23
CA ALA A 135 -57.83 25.78 -8.52
C ALA A 135 -57.40 27.25 -8.46
N GLY A 136 -56.85 27.70 -7.32
CA GLY A 136 -56.46 29.09 -7.12
C GLY A 136 -55.25 29.52 -7.96
N PRO A 137 -54.99 30.84 -8.04
CA PRO A 137 -53.76 31.33 -8.66
C PRO A 137 -52.53 30.70 -8.00
N GLY A 138 -51.57 30.27 -8.82
CA GLY A 138 -50.35 29.59 -8.37
C GLY A 138 -50.45 28.06 -8.19
N ALA A 139 -51.61 27.44 -8.46
CA ALA A 139 -51.78 25.99 -8.36
C ALA A 139 -50.77 25.20 -9.21
N ALA A 140 -50.41 25.70 -10.40
CA ALA A 140 -49.39 25.08 -11.25
C ALA A 140 -48.00 25.04 -10.59
N GLY A 141 -47.60 26.13 -9.93
CA GLY A 141 -46.32 26.21 -9.22
C GLY A 141 -46.27 25.27 -8.01
N ARG A 142 -47.38 25.17 -7.25
CA ARG A 142 -47.51 24.19 -6.15
C ARG A 142 -47.40 22.76 -6.66
N ARG A 143 -48.07 22.40 -7.77
CA ARG A 143 -47.96 21.07 -8.39
C ARG A 143 -46.53 20.75 -8.82
N GLN A 144 -45.86 21.69 -9.47
CA GLN A 144 -44.47 21.53 -9.89
C GLN A 144 -43.54 21.31 -8.69
N TRP A 145 -43.75 22.05 -7.60
CA TRP A 145 -42.97 21.86 -6.37
C TRP A 145 -43.20 20.49 -5.74
N VAL A 146 -44.45 20.01 -5.65
CA VAL A 146 -44.75 18.67 -5.12
C VAL A 146 -44.10 17.58 -5.99
N ALA A 147 -44.22 17.69 -7.31
CA ALA A 147 -43.60 16.75 -8.25
C ALA A 147 -42.06 16.73 -8.12
N ALA A 148 -41.42 17.88 -7.92
CA ALA A 148 -39.98 17.95 -7.66
C ALA A 148 -39.61 17.23 -6.35
N ARG A 149 -40.39 17.42 -5.28
CA ARG A 149 -40.16 16.72 -4.01
C ARG A 149 -40.36 15.22 -4.10
N GLN A 150 -41.33 14.78 -4.89
CA GLN A 150 -41.53 13.36 -5.18
C GLN A 150 -40.34 12.75 -5.93
N ALA A 151 -39.86 13.44 -6.97
CA ALA A 151 -38.68 13.00 -7.72
C ALA A 151 -37.43 12.91 -6.83
N GLU A 152 -37.20 13.90 -5.96
CA GLU A 152 -36.10 13.89 -4.99
C GLU A 152 -36.20 12.72 -3.99
N ALA A 153 -37.39 12.47 -3.44
CA ALA A 153 -37.62 11.39 -2.48
C ALA A 153 -37.38 10.01 -3.13
N HIS A 154 -37.89 9.79 -4.33
CA HIS A 154 -37.66 8.54 -5.07
C HIS A 154 -36.19 8.35 -5.44
N ALA A 155 -35.49 9.41 -5.89
CA ALA A 155 -34.07 9.33 -6.19
C ALA A 155 -33.24 8.92 -4.96
N ALA A 156 -33.56 9.46 -3.78
CA ALA A 156 -32.88 9.13 -2.53
C ALA A 156 -33.16 7.70 -2.00
N LEU A 157 -34.14 7.00 -2.58
CA LEU A 157 -34.51 5.62 -2.24
C LEU A 157 -34.24 4.64 -3.39
N ALA A 158 -33.60 5.10 -4.46
CA ALA A 158 -33.24 4.26 -5.60
C ALA A 158 -32.30 3.11 -5.20
N ALA A 159 -32.36 2.01 -5.95
CA ALA A 159 -31.53 0.82 -5.69
C ALA A 159 -30.01 1.13 -5.70
N ASP A 160 -29.59 2.08 -6.53
CA ASP A 160 -28.19 2.52 -6.62
C ASP A 160 -27.72 3.17 -5.32
N GLU A 161 -28.58 3.94 -4.64
CA GLU A 161 -28.26 4.52 -3.33
C GLU A 161 -28.12 3.44 -2.25
N ALA A 162 -28.99 2.42 -2.27
CA ALA A 162 -28.88 1.27 -1.37
C ALA A 162 -27.58 0.48 -1.62
N ALA A 163 -27.19 0.29 -2.88
CA ALA A 163 -25.91 -0.34 -3.23
C ALA A 163 -24.72 0.49 -2.74
N ALA A 164 -24.79 1.82 -2.84
CA ALA A 164 -23.77 2.73 -2.33
C ALA A 164 -23.61 2.60 -0.79
N GLU A 165 -24.72 2.54 -0.05
CA GLU A 165 -24.73 2.32 1.40
C GLU A 165 -24.07 0.98 1.79
N LEU A 166 -24.42 -0.10 1.08
CA LEU A 166 -23.80 -1.42 1.29
C LEU A 166 -22.28 -1.39 1.03
N LEU A 167 -21.85 -0.71 -0.04
CA LEU A 167 -20.44 -0.56 -0.36
C LEU A 167 -19.68 0.24 0.71
N LEU A 168 -20.28 1.31 1.24
CA LEU A 168 -19.71 2.08 2.37
C LEU A 168 -19.58 1.20 3.62
N THR A 169 -20.60 0.40 3.92
CA THR A 169 -20.62 -0.53 5.04
C THR A 169 -19.49 -1.56 4.94
N VAL A 170 -19.33 -2.19 3.77
CA VAL A 170 -18.25 -3.17 3.53
C VAL A 170 -16.87 -2.52 3.69
N ARG A 171 -16.66 -1.33 3.12
CA ARG A 171 -15.39 -0.59 3.25
C ARG A 171 -15.08 -0.21 4.69
N LEU A 172 -16.09 0.20 5.46
CA LEU A 172 -15.96 0.50 6.88
C LEU A 172 -15.49 -0.74 7.67
N ARG A 173 -16.15 -1.89 7.45
CA ARG A 173 -15.77 -3.16 8.11
C ARG A 173 -14.32 -3.55 7.81
N HIS A 174 -13.87 -3.44 6.56
CA HIS A 174 -12.48 -3.71 6.21
C HIS A 174 -11.48 -2.79 6.92
N LEU A 175 -11.74 -1.48 6.96
CA LEU A 175 -10.86 -0.54 7.66
C LEU A 175 -10.82 -0.78 9.16
N GLN A 176 -11.95 -1.19 9.77
CA GLN A 176 -12.02 -1.53 11.17
C GLN A 176 -11.24 -2.82 11.48
N ALA A 177 -11.37 -3.86 10.65
CA ALA A 177 -10.61 -5.09 10.77
C ALA A 177 -9.10 -4.83 10.67
N GLU A 178 -8.66 -4.09 9.64
CA GLU A 178 -7.25 -3.72 9.49
C GLU A 178 -6.73 -2.92 10.69
N ALA A 179 -7.53 -1.97 11.20
CA ALA A 179 -7.15 -1.20 12.38
C ALA A 179 -7.04 -2.07 13.64
N ALA A 180 -7.88 -3.09 13.79
CA ALA A 180 -7.82 -4.04 14.90
C ALA A 180 -6.56 -4.91 14.81
N GLU A 181 -6.26 -5.46 13.63
CA GLU A 181 -5.05 -6.26 13.39
C GLU A 181 -3.77 -5.45 13.64
N LEU A 182 -3.70 -4.21 13.14
CA LEU A 182 -2.54 -3.34 13.37
C LEU A 182 -2.37 -2.98 14.85
N ALA A 183 -3.49 -2.80 15.58
CA ALA A 183 -3.44 -2.55 17.01
C ALA A 183 -2.96 -3.77 17.79
N GLN A 184 -3.35 -4.98 17.39
CA GLN A 184 -2.89 -6.22 17.99
C GLN A 184 -1.40 -6.45 17.74
N LEU A 185 -0.94 -6.31 16.49
CA LEU A 185 0.50 -6.39 16.18
C LEU A 185 1.32 -5.40 17.01
N LEU A 186 0.83 -4.17 17.17
CA LEU A 186 1.50 -3.18 18.01
C LEU A 186 1.51 -3.53 19.49
N ALA A 187 0.52 -4.28 20.00
CA ALA A 187 0.50 -4.76 21.37
C ALA A 187 1.45 -5.95 21.57
N ASP A 188 1.57 -6.84 20.59
CA ASP A 188 2.46 -8.01 20.70
C ASP A 188 3.96 -7.63 20.72
N PHE A 189 4.31 -6.42 20.23
CA PHE A 189 5.68 -5.91 20.24
C PHE A 189 6.08 -5.11 21.50
N TYR A 190 5.15 -4.79 22.42
CA TYR A 190 5.39 -3.92 23.59
C TYR A 190 4.69 -4.41 24.85
#